data_AF-A0A349HMH3-F1
#
_entry.id   AF-A0A349HMH3-F1
#
_cell.length_a   1.000
_cell.length_b   1.000
_cell.length_c   1.000
_cell.angle_alpha   90.00
_cell.angle_beta   90.00
_cell.angle_gamma   90.00
#
_symmetry.space_group_name_H-M   'P 1'
#
loop_
_entity.id
_entity.type
_entity.pdbx_description
1 polymer ?
#
loop_
_entity_poly.entity_id
_entity_poly.type
_entity_poly.pdbx_seq_one_letter_code
_entity_poly.pdbx_strand_id
1 'polypeptide(L)'
;MSEYTPSQNIPDRQPPATSVGIIGWVCKNLLCPWYNAVLTIVSCWAIWSAVAPFWEWAVTNASISLDPEVAKQHTGAAWGFIRDMWPVFMTGVYPAEERWRPLIALCIVVVLVSLSLVASYRRSRWLKILWFVSPIVVFALVYGGGITGLPVVGTHYWGGLMLTIMLSIVAMLAAFPISVLLALGRTSDMPIAKPFCVAYIELIRGVPLITLLFMASVVL
;
A
#
# COMPACT_ATOMS: atom_id res chain seq x y z
N MET A 1 -57.69 30.89 27.20
CA MET A 1 -57.56 29.44 27.31
C MET A 1 -57.78 28.89 25.91
N SER A 2 -56.70 28.68 25.14
CA SER A 2 -56.78 28.21 23.75
C SER A 2 -56.97 26.70 23.75
N GLU A 3 -58.04 26.25 23.12
CA GLU A 3 -58.45 24.86 23.00
C GLU A 3 -57.39 24.05 22.22
N TYR A 4 -56.81 23.02 22.87
CA TYR A 4 -55.84 22.13 22.26
C TYR A 4 -56.59 21.02 21.51
N THR A 5 -56.73 21.17 20.19
CA THR A 5 -57.25 20.09 19.33
C THR A 5 -56.20 19.00 19.17
N PRO A 6 -56.52 17.72 19.47
CA PRO A 6 -55.57 16.62 19.29
C PRO A 6 -55.22 16.49 17.81
N SER A 7 -53.92 16.42 17.49
CA SER A 7 -53.46 16.16 16.12
C SER A 7 -54.03 14.83 15.63
N GLN A 8 -54.79 14.85 14.53
CA GLN A 8 -55.27 13.65 13.85
C GLN A 8 -54.10 12.69 13.61
N ASN A 9 -54.24 11.44 14.05
CA ASN A 9 -53.22 10.40 13.88
C ASN A 9 -53.22 9.97 12.40
N ILE A 10 -52.36 10.61 11.60
CA ILE A 10 -52.20 10.29 10.17
C ILE A 10 -51.50 8.92 10.10
N PRO A 11 -52.04 7.94 9.35
CA PRO A 11 -51.38 6.65 9.23
C PRO A 11 -49.98 6.81 8.64
N ASP A 12 -49.01 6.19 9.30
CA ASP A 12 -47.60 6.23 8.90
C ASP A 12 -47.47 5.72 7.46
N ARG A 13 -47.19 6.63 6.53
CA ARG A 13 -46.96 6.26 5.12
C ARG A 13 -45.56 5.69 5.00
N GLN A 14 -45.45 4.55 4.34
CA GLN A 14 -44.14 4.00 4.02
C GLN A 14 -43.34 5.06 3.23
N PRO A 15 -42.07 5.31 3.59
CA PRO A 15 -41.23 6.28 2.90
C PRO A 15 -41.16 5.90 1.42
N PRO A 16 -41.20 6.88 0.49
CA PRO A 16 -41.20 6.62 -0.93
C PRO A 16 -39.98 5.76 -1.30
N ALA A 17 -40.16 4.77 -2.17
CA ALA A 17 -39.11 3.82 -2.54
C ALA A 17 -37.82 4.49 -3.08
N THR A 18 -37.91 5.74 -3.52
CA THR A 18 -36.78 6.58 -3.96
C THR A 18 -35.95 7.15 -2.80
N SER A 19 -36.38 6.99 -1.55
CA SER A 19 -35.72 7.52 -0.35
C SER A 19 -35.14 6.44 0.56
N VAL A 20 -35.43 5.16 0.29
CA VAL A 20 -34.99 4.01 1.08
C VAL A 20 -34.34 2.94 0.21
N GLY A 21 -33.31 2.27 0.72
CA GLY A 21 -32.62 1.17 0.05
C GLY A 21 -31.57 1.60 -0.97
N ILE A 22 -31.09 0.63 -1.77
CA ILE A 22 -30.01 0.80 -2.75
C ILE A 22 -30.40 1.83 -3.83
N ILE A 23 -31.66 1.82 -4.25
CA ILE A 23 -32.18 2.74 -5.28
C ILE A 23 -32.15 4.18 -4.77
N GLY A 24 -32.56 4.42 -3.52
CA GLY A 24 -32.46 5.74 -2.90
C GLY A 24 -31.03 6.22 -2.70
N TRP A 25 -30.10 5.29 -2.39
CA TRP A 25 -28.66 5.61 -2.30
C TRP A 25 -28.06 6.01 -3.65
N VAL A 26 -28.35 5.27 -4.71
CA VAL A 26 -27.88 5.58 -6.08
C VAL A 26 -28.42 6.93 -6.54
N CYS A 27 -29.72 7.16 -6.41
CA CYS A 27 -30.31 8.45 -6.78
C CYS A 27 -29.70 9.60 -5.98
N LYS A 28 -29.55 9.45 -4.67
CA LYS A 28 -29.01 10.50 -3.79
C LYS A 28 -27.52 10.79 -4.01
N ASN A 29 -26.70 9.77 -4.29
CA ASN A 29 -25.25 9.90 -4.30
C ASN A 29 -24.63 9.97 -5.71
N LEU A 30 -25.23 9.32 -6.71
CA LEU A 30 -24.68 9.22 -8.06
C LEU A 30 -25.43 10.07 -9.09
N LEU A 31 -26.74 10.26 -8.94
CA LEU A 31 -27.57 10.87 -9.99
C LEU A 31 -28.11 12.26 -9.64
N CYS A 32 -28.33 12.55 -8.36
CA CYS A 32 -28.79 13.85 -7.90
C CYS A 32 -27.67 14.64 -7.22
N PRO A 33 -27.58 15.96 -7.44
CA PRO A 33 -28.20 16.75 -8.53
C PRO A 33 -27.59 16.45 -9.91
N TRP A 34 -28.10 17.07 -10.99
CA TRP A 34 -27.78 16.72 -12.38
C TRP A 34 -26.27 16.69 -12.74
N TYR A 35 -25.44 17.49 -12.07
CA TYR A 35 -23.98 17.44 -12.27
C TYR A 35 -23.36 16.11 -11.85
N ASN A 36 -23.90 15.46 -10.80
CA ASN A 36 -23.45 14.12 -10.39
C ASN A 36 -23.83 13.08 -11.45
N ALA A 37 -25.01 13.18 -12.06
CA ALA A 37 -25.40 12.29 -13.15
C ALA A 37 -24.44 12.44 -14.35
N VAL A 38 -24.13 13.67 -14.76
CA VAL A 38 -23.16 13.92 -15.85
C VAL A 38 -21.77 13.39 -15.47
N LEU A 39 -21.29 13.67 -14.27
CA LEU A 39 -19.97 13.24 -13.81
C LEU A 39 -19.89 11.71 -13.69
N THR A 40 -20.97 11.06 -13.29
CA THR A 40 -21.08 9.59 -13.24
C THR A 40 -21.02 9.00 -14.65
N ILE A 41 -21.77 9.55 -15.61
CA ILE A 41 -21.73 9.09 -17.01
C ILE A 41 -20.33 9.28 -17.60
N VAL A 42 -19.73 10.45 -17.42
CA VAL A 42 -18.36 10.74 -17.91
C VAL A 42 -17.35 9.82 -17.25
N SER A 43 -17.47 9.57 -15.94
CA SER A 43 -16.59 8.66 -15.21
C SER A 43 -16.75 7.21 -15.66
N CYS A 44 -17.98 6.73 -15.86
CA CYS A 44 -18.24 5.41 -16.42
C CYS A 44 -17.68 5.28 -17.84
N TRP A 45 -17.85 6.30 -18.68
CA TRP A 45 -17.27 6.34 -20.02
C TRP A 45 -15.74 6.33 -19.99
N ALA A 46 -15.12 7.14 -19.13
CA ALA A 46 -13.67 7.19 -18.98
C ALA A 46 -13.11 5.84 -18.48
N ILE A 47 -13.74 5.25 -17.47
CA ILE A 47 -13.39 3.91 -16.97
C ILE A 47 -13.54 2.89 -18.09
N TRP A 48 -14.65 2.89 -18.81
CA TRP A 48 -14.88 1.95 -19.91
C TRP A 48 -13.84 2.10 -21.02
N SER A 49 -13.50 3.34 -21.38
CA SER A 49 -12.50 3.65 -22.41
C SER A 49 -11.10 3.18 -22.04
N ALA A 50 -10.78 3.08 -20.74
CA ALA A 50 -9.51 2.54 -20.26
C ALA A 50 -9.55 1.02 -20.08
N VAL A 51 -10.66 0.48 -19.55
CA VAL A 51 -10.81 -0.93 -19.19
C VAL A 51 -10.96 -1.81 -20.44
N ALA A 52 -11.72 -1.38 -21.44
CA ALA A 52 -11.92 -2.15 -22.66
C ALA A 52 -10.61 -2.49 -23.40
N PRO A 53 -9.74 -1.52 -23.76
CA PRO A 53 -8.47 -1.83 -24.42
C PRO A 53 -7.52 -2.59 -23.49
N PHE A 54 -7.54 -2.32 -22.18
CA PHE A 54 -6.76 -3.09 -21.22
C PHE A 54 -7.19 -4.55 -21.18
N TRP A 55 -8.49 -4.84 -21.22
CA TRP A 55 -9.01 -6.21 -21.24
C TRP A 55 -8.64 -6.94 -22.53
N GLU A 56 -8.73 -6.25 -23.66
CA GLU A 56 -8.31 -6.81 -24.94
C GLU A 56 -6.81 -7.15 -24.95
N TRP A 57 -5.98 -6.25 -24.43
CA TRP A 57 -4.54 -6.48 -24.32
C TRP A 57 -4.19 -7.57 -23.29
N ALA A 58 -4.77 -7.52 -22.10
CA ALA A 58 -4.42 -8.38 -20.97
C ALA A 58 -5.01 -9.79 -21.09
N VAL A 59 -6.15 -9.98 -21.75
CA VAL A 59 -6.86 -11.26 -21.77
C VAL A 59 -7.01 -11.78 -23.18
N THR A 60 -7.66 -11.02 -24.08
CA THR A 60 -8.05 -11.57 -25.39
C THR A 60 -6.87 -11.79 -26.32
N ASN A 61 -5.92 -10.86 -26.33
CA ASN A 61 -4.73 -10.90 -27.20
C ASN A 61 -3.48 -11.39 -26.47
N ALA A 62 -3.59 -11.89 -25.24
CA ALA A 62 -2.43 -12.25 -24.43
C ALA A 62 -1.79 -13.58 -24.84
N SER A 63 -0.48 -13.69 -24.68
CA SER A 63 0.30 -14.93 -24.91
C SER A 63 0.68 -15.58 -23.59
N ILE A 64 0.48 -16.91 -23.52
CA ILE A 64 0.86 -17.73 -22.36
C ILE A 64 2.15 -18.53 -22.64
N SER A 65 2.60 -18.56 -23.90
CA SER A 65 3.83 -19.25 -24.30
C SER A 65 5.09 -18.55 -23.73
N LEU A 66 6.11 -19.34 -23.42
CA LEU A 66 7.45 -18.84 -23.09
C LEU A 66 8.33 -18.66 -24.34
N ASP A 67 7.95 -19.23 -25.47
CA ASP A 67 8.70 -19.10 -26.72
C ASP A 67 8.58 -17.66 -27.25
N PRO A 68 9.69 -16.91 -27.38
CA PRO A 68 9.68 -15.53 -27.86
C PRO A 68 9.04 -15.37 -29.25
N GLU A 69 9.17 -16.35 -30.13
CA GLU A 69 8.65 -16.25 -31.49
C GLU A 69 7.12 -16.43 -31.52
N VAL A 70 6.59 -17.32 -30.68
CA VAL A 70 5.14 -17.47 -30.50
C VAL A 70 4.57 -16.26 -29.75
N ALA A 71 5.28 -15.76 -28.73
CA ALA A 71 4.83 -14.60 -27.96
C ALA A 71 4.71 -13.32 -28.81
N LYS A 72 5.61 -13.11 -29.77
CA LYS A 72 5.59 -11.96 -30.71
C LYS A 72 4.40 -11.97 -31.68
N GLN A 73 3.79 -13.13 -31.92
CA GLN A 73 2.60 -13.23 -32.79
C GLN A 73 1.36 -12.64 -32.13
N HIS A 74 1.39 -12.51 -30.80
CA HIS A 74 0.35 -11.88 -30.02
C HIS A 74 0.69 -10.42 -29.75
N THR A 75 -0.29 -9.51 -29.91
CA THR A 75 -0.14 -8.08 -29.64
C THR A 75 -0.42 -7.70 -28.18
N GLY A 76 -0.86 -8.67 -27.37
CA GLY A 76 -1.25 -8.48 -25.97
C GLY A 76 -0.14 -8.74 -24.94
N ALA A 77 -0.56 -9.00 -23.70
CA ALA A 77 0.34 -9.26 -22.58
C ALA A 77 1.05 -10.62 -22.69
N ALA A 78 2.34 -10.67 -22.36
CA ALA A 78 3.13 -11.91 -22.33
C ALA A 78 3.09 -12.56 -20.94
N TRP A 79 1.97 -13.19 -20.58
CA TRP A 79 1.81 -13.85 -19.28
C TRP A 79 2.76 -15.01 -19.06
N GLY A 80 3.21 -15.69 -20.13
CA GLY A 80 4.22 -16.75 -20.03
C GLY A 80 5.52 -16.24 -19.41
N PHE A 81 6.03 -15.12 -19.92
CA PHE A 81 7.21 -14.44 -19.40
C PHE A 81 7.00 -13.89 -17.98
N ILE A 82 5.87 -13.23 -17.73
CA ILE A 82 5.56 -12.68 -16.38
C ILE A 82 5.52 -13.79 -15.33
N ARG A 83 4.95 -14.96 -15.68
CA ARG A 83 4.90 -16.12 -14.79
C ARG A 83 6.29 -16.68 -14.51
N ASP A 84 7.15 -16.76 -15.52
CA ASP A 84 8.53 -17.23 -15.36
C ASP A 84 9.38 -16.28 -14.51
N MET A 85 9.20 -14.97 -14.71
CA MET A 85 9.88 -13.92 -13.93
C MET A 85 9.26 -13.66 -12.55
N TRP A 86 8.18 -14.35 -12.18
CA TRP A 86 7.52 -14.17 -10.89
C TRP A 86 8.48 -14.27 -9.67
N PRO A 87 9.42 -15.24 -9.60
CA PRO A 87 10.38 -15.29 -8.51
C PRO A 87 11.29 -14.06 -8.47
N VAL A 88 11.66 -13.50 -9.63
CA VAL A 88 12.49 -12.30 -9.72
C VAL A 88 11.71 -11.07 -9.26
N PHE A 89 10.42 -10.96 -9.59
CA PHE A 89 9.57 -9.89 -9.05
C PHE A 89 9.41 -9.97 -7.52
N MET A 90 9.38 -11.17 -6.96
CA MET A 90 9.24 -11.35 -5.51
C MET A 90 10.54 -11.12 -4.73
N THR A 91 11.64 -11.74 -5.16
CA THR A 91 12.91 -11.78 -4.40
C THR A 91 14.07 -11.06 -5.07
N GLY A 92 13.90 -10.52 -6.27
CA GLY A 92 15.00 -9.99 -7.09
C GLY A 92 15.85 -11.10 -7.68
N VAL A 93 17.12 -10.80 -7.97
CA VAL A 93 18.11 -11.73 -8.54
C VAL A 93 18.73 -12.67 -7.47
N TYR A 94 17.99 -12.93 -6.40
CA TYR A 94 18.42 -13.79 -5.30
C TYR A 94 18.60 -15.25 -5.78
N PRO A 95 19.70 -15.94 -5.40
CA PRO A 95 19.99 -17.30 -5.85
C PRO A 95 18.84 -18.27 -5.59
N ALA A 96 18.51 -19.09 -6.59
CA ALA A 96 17.29 -19.93 -6.59
C ALA A 96 17.17 -20.84 -5.37
N GLU A 97 18.27 -21.48 -4.98
CA GLU A 97 18.35 -22.41 -3.85
C GLU A 97 18.10 -21.73 -2.50
N GLU A 98 18.39 -20.43 -2.40
CA GLU A 98 18.35 -19.68 -1.15
C GLU A 98 17.11 -18.79 -1.04
N ARG A 99 16.23 -18.72 -2.07
CA ARG A 99 15.05 -17.83 -2.11
C ARG A 99 14.06 -18.03 -0.96
N TRP A 100 14.05 -19.21 -0.35
CA TRP A 100 13.20 -19.48 0.81
C TRP A 100 13.53 -18.56 2.00
N ARG A 101 14.78 -18.11 2.14
CA ARG A 101 15.23 -17.22 3.23
C ARG A 101 14.51 -15.87 3.18
N PRO A 102 14.58 -15.09 2.08
CA PRO A 102 13.82 -13.86 1.93
C PRO A 102 12.29 -14.05 2.03
N LEU A 103 11.74 -15.17 1.54
CA LEU A 103 10.32 -15.46 1.67
C LEU A 103 9.89 -15.71 3.13
N ILE A 104 10.67 -16.48 3.89
CA ILE A 104 10.40 -16.66 5.33
C ILE A 104 10.53 -15.33 6.06
N ALA A 105 11.55 -14.53 5.72
CA ALA A 105 11.75 -13.23 6.32
C ALA A 105 10.54 -12.30 6.07
N LEU A 106 9.98 -12.31 4.84
CA LEU A 106 8.75 -11.60 4.51
C LEU A 106 7.55 -12.13 5.31
N CYS A 107 7.39 -13.46 5.40
CA CYS A 107 6.32 -14.09 6.18
C CYS A 107 6.39 -13.69 7.67
N ILE A 108 7.58 -13.65 8.27
CA ILE A 108 7.77 -13.19 9.65
C ILE A 108 7.20 -11.78 9.82
N VAL A 109 7.56 -10.86 8.92
CA VAL A 109 7.10 -9.48 8.98
C VAL A 109 5.57 -9.38 8.77
N VAL A 110 5.02 -10.08 7.79
CA VAL A 110 3.57 -10.10 7.53
C VAL A 110 2.79 -10.65 8.73
N VAL A 111 3.29 -11.72 9.37
CA VAL A 111 2.69 -12.28 10.58
C VAL A 111 2.76 -11.27 11.73
N LEU A 112 3.90 -10.61 11.94
CA LEU A 112 4.03 -9.58 12.98
C LEU A 112 3.07 -8.40 12.76
N VAL A 113 2.93 -7.93 11.52
CA VAL A 113 1.95 -6.89 11.16
C VAL A 113 0.54 -7.39 11.43
N SER A 114 0.18 -8.58 10.96
CA SER A 114 -1.15 -9.17 11.14
C SER A 114 -1.51 -9.31 12.62
N LEU A 115 -0.60 -9.83 13.44
CA LEU A 115 -0.79 -9.94 14.89
C LEU A 115 -0.91 -8.56 15.56
N SER A 116 -0.24 -7.53 15.04
CA SER A 116 -0.34 -6.16 15.57
C SER A 116 -1.69 -5.50 15.25
N LEU A 117 -2.33 -5.89 14.14
CA LEU A 117 -3.66 -5.41 13.76
C LEU A 117 -4.76 -6.03 14.65
N VAL A 118 -4.58 -7.27 15.11
CA VAL A 118 -5.52 -7.95 16.02
C VAL A 118 -5.55 -7.27 17.39
N ALA A 119 -6.71 -6.74 17.77
CA ALA A 119 -6.89 -5.95 18.99
C ALA A 119 -6.42 -6.67 20.28
N SER A 120 -6.64 -7.99 20.35
CA SER A 120 -6.25 -8.82 21.51
C SER A 120 -4.74 -8.86 21.75
N TYR A 121 -3.93 -8.84 20.69
CA TYR A 121 -2.48 -8.96 20.80
C TYR A 121 -1.77 -7.60 20.81
N ARG A 122 -2.43 -6.53 20.36
CA ARG A 122 -1.87 -5.17 20.19
C ARG A 122 -1.08 -4.62 21.39
N ARG A 123 -1.52 -4.91 22.62
CA ARG A 123 -0.86 -4.40 23.86
C ARG A 123 0.15 -5.37 24.48
N SER A 124 0.34 -6.55 23.89
CA SER A 124 1.27 -7.55 24.40
C SER A 124 2.71 -7.03 24.42
N ARG A 125 3.40 -7.13 25.56
CA ARG A 125 4.82 -6.77 25.66
C ARG A 125 5.69 -7.64 24.75
N TRP A 126 5.29 -8.89 24.53
CA TRP A 126 5.98 -9.83 23.65
C TRP A 126 6.01 -9.36 22.20
N LEU A 127 4.92 -8.78 21.68
CA LEU A 127 4.92 -8.23 20.32
C LEU A 127 5.92 -7.08 20.16
N LYS A 128 6.10 -6.25 21.19
CA LYS A 128 7.09 -5.15 21.15
C LYS A 128 8.51 -5.70 21.09
N ILE A 129 8.81 -6.74 21.88
CA ILE A 129 10.10 -7.42 21.85
C ILE A 129 10.33 -8.04 20.48
N LEU A 130 9.33 -8.75 19.93
CA LEU A 130 9.41 -9.34 18.61
C LEU A 130 9.65 -8.29 17.52
N TRP A 131 9.00 -7.13 17.58
CA TRP A 131 9.26 -6.03 16.66
C TRP A 131 10.66 -5.43 16.77
N PHE A 132 11.24 -5.42 17.98
CA PHE A 132 12.59 -4.91 18.18
C PHE A 132 13.67 -5.90 17.72
N VAL A 133 13.43 -7.20 17.88
CA VAL A 133 14.35 -8.28 17.51
C VAL A 133 14.22 -8.66 16.03
N SER A 134 13.04 -8.49 15.43
CA SER A 134 12.76 -8.94 14.06
C SER A 134 13.69 -8.37 12.99
N PRO A 135 14.13 -7.09 13.00
CA PRO A 135 15.03 -6.57 11.96
C PRO A 135 16.37 -7.29 11.95
N ILE A 136 16.88 -7.64 13.14
CA ILE A 136 18.15 -8.37 13.31
C ILE A 136 17.99 -9.79 12.78
N VAL A 137 16.91 -10.48 13.15
CA VAL A 137 16.62 -11.85 12.70
C VAL A 137 16.42 -11.90 11.19
N VAL A 138 15.63 -10.98 10.64
CA VAL A 138 15.40 -10.84 9.20
C VAL A 138 16.69 -10.57 8.46
N PHE A 139 17.50 -9.61 8.92
CA PHE A 139 18.78 -9.30 8.29
C PHE A 139 19.73 -10.50 8.31
N ALA A 140 19.87 -11.16 9.46
CA ALA A 140 20.71 -12.36 9.59
C ALA A 140 20.22 -13.49 8.67
N LEU A 141 18.91 -13.68 8.54
CA LEU A 141 18.32 -14.69 7.68
C LEU A 141 18.56 -14.38 6.19
N VAL A 142 18.39 -13.14 5.75
CA VAL A 142 18.53 -12.76 4.32
C VAL A 142 20.00 -12.61 3.91
N TYR A 143 20.86 -12.08 4.77
CA TYR A 143 22.30 -11.92 4.49
C TYR A 143 23.06 -13.25 4.63
N GLY A 144 22.80 -13.99 5.71
CA GLY A 144 23.52 -15.24 6.02
C GLY A 144 24.89 -14.97 6.66
N GLY A 145 25.78 -15.97 6.63
CA GLY A 145 27.11 -15.89 7.20
C GLY A 145 27.28 -16.61 8.53
N GLY A 146 28.43 -16.39 9.17
CA GLY A 146 28.98 -17.27 10.22
C GLY A 146 28.09 -17.54 11.44
N ILE A 147 27.16 -16.63 11.78
CA ILE A 147 26.21 -16.84 12.89
C ILE A 147 25.11 -17.86 12.52
N THR A 148 24.81 -18.00 11.23
CA THR A 148 23.75 -18.89 10.70
C THR A 148 24.28 -20.13 10.01
N GLY A 149 25.57 -20.19 9.67
CA GLY A 149 26.16 -21.25 8.86
C GLY A 149 25.71 -21.26 7.39
N LEU A 150 24.89 -20.30 6.97
CA LEU A 150 24.34 -20.17 5.62
C LEU A 150 25.32 -19.42 4.69
N PRO A 151 25.26 -19.68 3.36
CA PRO A 151 26.06 -18.93 2.40
C PRO A 151 25.69 -17.43 2.43
N VAL A 152 26.72 -16.59 2.37
CA VAL A 152 26.55 -15.14 2.35
C VAL A 152 26.01 -14.71 0.99
N VAL A 153 24.86 -14.05 0.98
CA VAL A 153 24.28 -13.46 -0.24
C VAL A 153 24.42 -11.94 -0.18
N GLY A 154 25.24 -11.40 -1.08
CA GLY A 154 25.52 -9.96 -1.15
C GLY A 154 24.26 -9.11 -1.36
N THR A 155 24.28 -7.90 -0.81
CA THR A 155 23.14 -6.95 -0.84
C THR A 155 22.79 -6.49 -2.24
N HIS A 156 23.71 -6.58 -3.20
CA HIS A 156 23.47 -6.26 -4.61
C HIS A 156 22.52 -7.25 -5.31
N TYR A 157 22.33 -8.45 -4.74
CA TYR A 157 21.36 -9.42 -5.25
C TYR A 157 19.96 -9.24 -4.66
N TRP A 158 19.80 -8.35 -3.68
CA TRP A 158 18.53 -8.16 -3.00
C TRP A 158 17.63 -7.27 -3.86
N GLY A 159 16.37 -7.65 -4.00
CA GLY A 159 15.44 -6.85 -4.78
C GLY A 159 14.01 -7.34 -4.72
N GLY A 160 13.23 -6.89 -5.70
CA GLY A 160 11.83 -7.23 -5.86
C GLY A 160 10.92 -6.64 -4.77
N LEU A 161 9.73 -7.20 -4.69
CA LEU A 161 8.67 -6.83 -3.76
C LEU A 161 9.10 -7.04 -2.30
N MET A 162 9.88 -8.09 -2.03
CA MET A 162 10.34 -8.37 -0.68
C MET A 162 11.16 -7.20 -0.13
N LEU A 163 12.18 -6.73 -0.88
CA LEU A 163 13.05 -5.65 -0.41
C LEU A 163 12.26 -4.36 -0.17
N THR A 164 11.34 -4.03 -1.07
CA THR A 164 10.49 -2.84 -0.94
C THR A 164 9.58 -2.90 0.28
N ILE A 165 8.90 -4.02 0.53
CA ILE A 165 8.05 -4.19 1.71
C ILE A 165 8.89 -4.11 2.99
N MET A 166 10.02 -4.81 3.03
CA MET A 166 10.90 -4.81 4.20
C MET A 166 11.44 -3.43 4.53
N LEU A 167 12.00 -2.74 3.52
CA LEU A 167 12.54 -1.41 3.69
C LEU A 167 11.44 -0.42 4.09
N SER A 168 10.25 -0.53 3.51
CA SER A 168 9.11 0.33 3.86
C SER A 168 8.71 0.16 5.32
N ILE A 169 8.64 -1.08 5.83
CA ILE A 169 8.24 -1.35 7.22
C ILE A 169 9.32 -0.87 8.18
N VAL A 170 10.58 -1.19 7.93
CA VAL A 170 11.69 -0.73 8.78
C VAL A 170 11.78 0.81 8.77
N ALA A 171 11.70 1.43 7.60
CA ALA A 171 11.69 2.89 7.46
C ALA A 171 10.50 3.52 8.19
N MET A 172 9.31 2.94 8.08
CA MET A 172 8.12 3.44 8.78
C MET A 172 8.26 3.34 10.30
N LEU A 173 8.77 2.22 10.81
CA LEU A 173 9.00 2.04 12.25
C LEU A 173 10.07 2.99 12.80
N ALA A 174 11.13 3.24 12.03
CA ALA A 174 12.19 4.17 12.41
C ALA A 174 11.75 5.64 12.27
N ALA A 175 11.02 5.97 11.20
CA ALA A 175 10.56 7.32 10.91
C ALA A 175 9.41 7.75 11.81
N PHE A 176 8.54 6.83 12.26
CA PHE A 176 7.41 7.15 13.12
C PHE A 176 7.78 7.88 14.42
N PRO A 177 8.71 7.40 15.27
CA PRO A 177 9.08 8.10 16.51
C PRO A 177 9.71 9.47 16.21
N ILE A 178 10.54 9.57 15.17
CA ILE A 178 11.14 10.83 14.74
C ILE A 178 10.04 11.81 14.29
N SER A 179 9.07 11.33 13.50
CA SER A 179 7.94 12.13 13.02
C SER A 179 7.07 12.63 14.17
N VAL A 180 6.81 11.78 15.18
CA VAL A 180 6.06 12.16 16.38
C VAL A 180 6.83 13.20 17.19
N LEU A 181 8.14 13.02 17.38
CA LEU A 181 8.99 13.98 18.10
C LEU A 181 8.97 15.36 17.43
N LEU A 182 9.16 15.40 16.11
CA LEU A 182 9.12 16.64 15.34
C LEU A 182 7.74 17.30 15.33
N ALA A 183 6.67 16.50 15.29
CA ALA A 183 5.31 17.00 15.38
C ALA A 183 5.03 17.66 16.74
N LEU A 184 5.46 17.03 17.84
CA LEU A 184 5.37 17.59 19.19
C LEU A 184 6.24 18.84 19.34
N GLY A 185 7.46 18.84 18.79
CA GLY A 185 8.36 19.99 18.79
C GLY A 185 7.78 21.20 18.05
N ARG A 186 7.04 20.98 16.95
CA ARG A 186 6.33 22.04 16.23
C ARG A 186 5.22 22.70 17.05
N THR A 187 4.57 21.94 17.93
CA THR A 187 3.50 22.43 18.82
C THR A 187 3.98 22.96 20.17
N SER A 188 5.28 22.84 20.47
CA SER A 188 5.87 23.31 21.72
C SER A 188 6.06 24.83 21.75
N ASP A 189 6.03 25.42 22.94
CA ASP A 189 6.32 26.86 23.17
C ASP A 189 7.81 27.16 23.33
N MET A 190 8.68 26.15 23.19
CA MET A 190 10.13 26.31 23.31
C MET A 190 10.71 27.16 22.16
N PRO A 191 11.38 28.29 22.45
CA PRO A 191 11.79 29.28 21.44
C PRO A 191 12.87 28.79 20.47
N ILE A 192 13.68 27.80 20.85
CA ILE A 192 14.77 27.25 20.01
C ILE A 192 14.32 25.99 19.27
N ALA A 193 13.64 25.07 19.95
CA ALA A 193 13.27 23.78 19.38
C ALA A 193 12.18 23.90 18.30
N LYS A 194 11.22 24.81 18.48
CA LYS A 194 10.11 25.04 17.55
C LYS A 194 10.59 25.47 16.15
N PRO A 195 11.39 26.55 15.99
CA PRO A 195 11.84 26.97 14.66
C PRO A 195 12.70 25.90 13.98
N PHE A 196 13.51 25.14 14.73
CA PHE A 196 14.29 24.03 14.17
C PHE A 196 13.40 22.92 13.61
N CYS A 197 12.36 22.49 14.35
CA CYS A 197 11.41 21.48 13.87
C CYS A 197 10.62 21.96 12.65
N VAL A 198 10.16 23.21 12.66
CA VAL A 198 9.44 23.82 11.52
C VAL A 198 10.35 23.88 10.29
N ALA A 199 11.58 24.37 10.44
CA ALA A 199 12.54 24.46 9.34
C ALA A 199 12.83 23.09 8.72
N TYR A 200 13.06 22.05 9.54
CA TYR A 200 13.28 20.69 9.05
C TYR A 200 12.07 20.15 8.27
N ILE A 201 10.85 20.28 8.83
CA ILE A 201 9.62 19.78 8.19
C ILE A 201 9.37 20.50 6.86
N GLU A 202 9.48 21.82 6.83
CA GLU A 202 9.25 22.61 5.62
C GLU A 202 10.33 22.36 4.55
N LEU A 203 11.59 22.15 4.95
CA LEU A 203 12.67 21.79 4.03
C LEU A 203 12.41 20.43 3.38
N ILE A 204 12.14 19.38 4.16
CA ILE A 204 11.90 18.04 3.62
C ILE A 204 10.65 18.02 2.72
N ARG A 205 9.62 18.81 3.04
CA ARG A 205 8.41 18.93 2.21
C ARG A 205 8.62 19.79 0.97
N GLY A 206 9.57 20.72 0.99
CA GLY A 206 9.90 21.61 -0.11
C GLY A 206 10.89 21.01 -1.13
N VAL A 207 11.67 19.99 -0.74
CA VAL A 207 12.62 19.33 -1.64
C VAL A 207 11.92 18.27 -2.49
N PRO A 208 12.02 18.34 -3.83
CA PRO A 208 11.49 17.29 -4.70
C PRO A 208 12.15 15.95 -4.42
N LEU A 209 11.36 14.88 -4.27
CA LEU A 209 11.90 13.53 -4.04
C LEU A 209 12.91 13.14 -5.14
N ILE A 210 12.65 13.55 -6.38
CA ILE A 210 13.51 13.24 -7.52
C ILE A 210 14.93 13.80 -7.36
N THR A 211 15.11 14.99 -6.76
CA THR A 211 16.45 15.56 -6.56
C THR A 211 17.24 14.77 -5.52
N LEU A 212 16.58 14.26 -4.48
CA LEU A 212 17.19 13.39 -3.49
C LEU A 212 17.59 12.04 -4.10
N LEU A 213 16.73 11.48 -4.95
CA LEU A 213 17.01 10.22 -5.65
C LEU A 213 18.24 10.36 -6.57
N PHE A 214 18.35 11.46 -7.34
CA PHE A 214 19.53 11.73 -8.17
C PHE A 214 20.80 11.92 -7.33
N MET A 215 20.72 12.69 -6.24
CA MET A 215 21.87 12.91 -5.37
C MET A 215 22.36 11.60 -4.74
N ALA A 216 21.44 10.73 -4.29
CA ALA A 216 21.78 9.40 -3.77
C ALA A 216 22.45 8.52 -4.84
N SER A 217 21.93 8.51 -6.08
CA SER A 217 22.49 7.70 -7.17
C SER A 217 23.88 8.14 -7.63
N VAL A 218 24.26 9.41 -7.44
CA VAL A 218 25.60 9.91 -7.81
C VAL A 218 26.63 9.62 -6.71
N VAL A 219 26.19 9.54 -5.46
CA VAL A 219 27.06 9.30 -4.30
C VAL A 219 27.31 7.80 -4.05
N LEU A 220 26.37 6.93 -4.46
CA LEU A 220 26.47 5.48 -4.36
C LEU A 220 27.28 4.88 -5.53
#